data_AF-M3HL99-F1
#
_entry.id   AF-M3HL99-F1
#
_cell.length_a   1.000
_cell.length_b   1.000
_cell.length_c   1.000
_cell.angle_alpha   90.00
_cell.angle_beta   90.00
_cell.angle_gamma   90.00
#
_symmetry.space_group_name_H-M   'P 1'
#
loop_
_entity.id
_entity.type
_entity.pdbx_description
1 polymer ?
#
loop_
_entity_poly.entity_id
_entity_poly.type
_entity_poly.pdbx_seq_one_letter_code
_entity_poly.pdbx_strand_id
1 'polypeptide(L)'
;MGAVLEGSFQSAFASVPTIFKKSNSFLKQTPEGKSSRILVIGSPYLVSDLLAYPETRKIYQESNIPFLLNALDISGGDTDLIQIRGKKSAFLRLNPFSDAEKKYSVF
;
A
#
# COMPACT_ATOMS: atom_id res chain seq x y z
N MET A 1 -8.00 3.06 -2.47
CA MET A 1 -8.56 1.68 -2.44
C MET A 1 -7.45 0.71 -2.83
N GLY A 2 -7.44 -0.51 -2.29
CA GLY A 2 -6.42 -1.52 -2.61
C GLY A 2 -7.03 -2.91 -2.81
N ALA A 3 -6.35 -3.76 -3.58
CA ALA A 3 -6.78 -5.13 -3.85
C ALA A 3 -5.57 -6.08 -3.80
N VAL A 4 -5.83 -7.31 -3.36
CA VAL A 4 -4.84 -8.41 -3.37
C VAL A 4 -5.42 -9.55 -4.18
N LEU A 5 -4.64 -10.05 -5.12
CA LEU A 5 -4.95 -11.21 -5.94
C LEU A 5 -3.92 -12.29 -5.66
N GLU A 6 -4.36 -13.52 -5.48
CA GLU A 6 -3.49 -14.68 -5.26
C GLU A 6 -3.86 -15.81 -6.21
N GLY A 7 -2.87 -16.43 -6.84
CA GLY A 7 -3.08 -17.54 -7.75
C GLY A 7 -1.99 -17.71 -8.78
N SER A 8 -2.31 -18.46 -9.83
CA SER A 8 -1.46 -18.61 -11.01
C SER A 8 -1.80 -17.55 -12.04
N PHE A 9 -0.80 -16.79 -12.48
CA PHE A 9 -0.97 -15.72 -13.45
C PHE A 9 -0.16 -16.00 -14.71
N GLN A 10 -0.69 -15.54 -15.84
CA GLN A 10 0.06 -15.48 -17.10
C GLN A 10 0.51 -14.05 -17.36
N SER A 11 1.73 -13.92 -17.86
CA SER A 11 2.28 -12.63 -18.28
C SER A 11 1.53 -12.12 -19.50
N ALA A 12 1.17 -10.83 -19.48
CA ALA A 12 0.63 -10.15 -20.66
C ALA A 12 1.70 -9.94 -21.76
N PHE A 13 2.98 -10.14 -21.45
CA PHE A 13 4.09 -9.96 -22.39
C PHE A 13 4.59 -11.32 -22.92
N ALA A 14 4.87 -11.39 -24.22
CA ALA A 14 5.42 -12.59 -24.85
C ALA A 14 6.92 -12.79 -24.59
N SER A 15 7.66 -11.70 -24.34
CA SER A 15 9.10 -11.66 -24.10
C SER A 15 9.48 -10.46 -23.23
N VAL A 16 10.70 -10.46 -22.68
CA VAL A 16 11.25 -9.30 -21.94
C VAL A 16 11.27 -8.08 -22.86
N PRO A 17 10.66 -6.95 -22.48
CA PRO A 17 10.84 -5.71 -23.19
C PRO A 17 12.33 -5.33 -23.19
N THR A 18 12.88 -4.97 -24.35
CA THR A 18 14.31 -4.67 -24.57
C THR A 18 14.90 -3.60 -23.64
N ILE A 19 14.03 -2.82 -22.98
CA ILE A 19 14.35 -1.77 -22.00
C ILE A 19 14.88 -2.38 -20.68
N PHE A 20 14.43 -3.58 -20.30
CA PHE A 20 14.83 -4.25 -19.06
C PHE A 20 16.00 -5.21 -19.32
N LYS A 21 17.21 -4.66 -19.48
CA LYS A 21 18.43 -5.48 -19.55
C LYS A 21 18.91 -5.86 -18.14
N LYS A 22 18.67 -7.14 -17.81
CA LYS A 22 19.29 -7.98 -16.76
C LYS A 22 18.89 -7.80 -15.30
N SER A 23 18.29 -8.87 -14.74
CA SER A 23 18.88 -9.68 -13.66
C SER A 23 18.12 -11.00 -13.44
N ASN A 24 16.83 -11.06 -13.78
CA ASN A 24 15.97 -12.22 -13.54
C ASN A 24 15.54 -12.93 -14.83
N SER A 25 15.36 -14.25 -14.75
CA SER A 25 14.73 -15.02 -15.82
C SER A 25 13.30 -14.54 -16.04
N PHE A 26 12.93 -14.32 -17.29
CA PHE A 26 11.58 -13.93 -17.64
C PHE A 26 10.60 -15.06 -17.33
N LEU A 27 9.63 -14.79 -16.47
CA LEU A 27 8.56 -15.74 -16.17
C LEU A 27 7.34 -15.40 -17.05
N LYS A 28 7.04 -16.29 -18.00
CA LYS A 28 5.81 -16.22 -18.81
C LYS A 28 4.56 -16.51 -18.00
N GLN A 29 4.70 -17.28 -16.92
CA GLN A 29 3.62 -17.65 -16.03
C GLN A 29 4.17 -17.95 -14.63
N THR A 30 3.28 -17.98 -13.65
CA THR A 30 3.58 -18.50 -12.32
C THR A 30 4.13 -19.94 -12.45
N PRO A 31 5.27 -20.28 -11.81
CA PRO A 31 5.81 -21.63 -11.83
C PRO A 31 4.81 -22.66 -11.30
N GLU A 32 4.83 -23.87 -11.87
CA GLU A 32 3.97 -24.96 -11.45
C GLU A 32 4.19 -25.32 -9.97
N GLY A 33 3.09 -25.59 -9.25
CA GLY A 33 3.11 -25.84 -7.81
C GLY A 33 3.38 -24.60 -6.94
N LYS A 34 3.49 -23.40 -7.53
CA LYS A 34 3.61 -22.13 -6.80
C LYS A 34 2.39 -21.24 -7.02
N SER A 35 2.18 -20.32 -6.09
CA SER A 35 1.21 -19.23 -6.19
C SER A 35 1.96 -17.90 -6.24
N SER A 36 1.46 -16.94 -7.02
CA SER A 36 1.94 -15.56 -6.99
C SER A 36 0.90 -14.67 -6.32
N ARG A 37 1.34 -13.53 -5.80
CA ARG A 37 0.46 -12.51 -5.25
C ARG A 37 0.70 -11.18 -5.93
N ILE A 38 -0.39 -10.49 -6.24
CA ILE A 38 -0.39 -9.16 -6.83
C ILE A 38 -1.09 -8.22 -5.87
N LEU A 39 -0.36 -7.21 -5.39
CA LEU A 39 -0.88 -6.12 -4.59
C LEU A 39 -1.08 -4.89 -5.49
N VAL A 40 -2.29 -4.36 -5.51
CA VAL A 40 -2.64 -3.14 -6.25
C VAL A 40 -3.06 -2.07 -5.26
N ILE A 41 -2.43 -0.90 -5.32
CA ILE A 41 -2.77 0.26 -4.50
C ILE A 41 -3.21 1.40 -5.44
N GLY A 42 -4.51 1.69 -5.45
CA GLY A 42 -5.08 2.82 -6.17
C GLY A 42 -4.97 4.10 -5.34
N SER A 43 -3.80 4.74 -5.40
CA SER A 43 -3.59 6.09 -4.88
C SER A 43 -2.56 6.83 -5.73
N PRO A 44 -2.90 7.99 -6.31
CA PRO A 44 -1.93 8.81 -7.05
C PRO A 44 -0.94 9.51 -6.12
N TYR A 45 -1.20 9.56 -4.81
CA TYR A 45 -0.42 10.35 -3.85
C TYR A 45 0.38 9.51 -2.86
N LEU A 46 0.33 8.18 -2.92
CA LEU A 46 0.99 7.32 -1.91
C LEU A 46 2.48 7.61 -1.75
N VAL A 47 3.19 7.79 -2.86
CA VAL A 47 4.62 8.13 -2.86
C VAL A 47 4.84 9.59 -2.45
N SER A 48 4.00 10.50 -2.93
CA SER A 48 4.09 11.92 -2.59
C SER A 48 3.85 12.17 -1.10
N ASP A 49 2.89 11.48 -0.48
CA ASP A 49 2.58 11.57 0.95
C ASP A 49 3.73 11.02 1.82
N LEU A 50 4.46 10.01 1.35
CA LEU A 50 5.66 9.49 2.00
C LEU A 50 6.84 10.49 1.96
N LEU A 51 6.93 11.23 0.85
CA LEU A 51 7.99 12.20 0.57
C LEU A 51 7.63 13.63 1.03
N ALA A 52 6.45 13.82 1.64
CA ALA A 52 5.95 15.12 2.03
C ALA A 52 6.86 15.81 3.08
N TYR A 53 6.87 17.14 3.03
CA TYR A 53 7.69 18.03 3.85
C TYR A 53 7.49 17.79 5.37
N PRO A 54 8.49 18.12 6.21
CA PRO A 54 8.51 17.81 7.65
C PRO A 54 7.27 18.25 8.44
N GLU A 55 6.59 19.32 8.00
CA GLU A 55 5.46 19.93 8.73
C GLU A 55 4.16 19.13 8.60
N THR A 56 3.90 18.49 7.45
CA THR A 56 2.75 17.59 7.26
C THR A 56 3.10 16.12 7.49
N ARG A 57 4.40 15.84 7.65
CA ARG A 57 4.99 14.51 7.78
C ARG A 57 4.39 13.67 8.91
N LYS A 58 4.04 14.26 10.06
CA LYS A 58 3.49 13.51 11.20
C LYS A 58 2.18 12.80 10.86
N ILE A 59 1.22 13.52 10.29
CA ILE A 59 -0.13 13.00 10.03
C ILE A 59 -0.08 11.94 8.91
N TYR A 60 0.67 12.20 7.84
CA TYR A 60 0.79 11.25 6.72
C TYR A 60 1.63 10.02 7.08
N GLN A 61 2.68 10.16 7.89
CA GLN A 61 3.45 9.00 8.39
C GLN A 61 2.63 8.11 9.32
N GLU A 62 1.81 8.70 10.21
CA GLU A 62 1.01 7.94 11.19
C GLU A 62 -0.06 7.05 10.53
N SER A 63 -0.58 7.43 9.36
CA SER A 63 -1.60 6.65 8.65
C SER A 63 -1.04 5.79 7.50
N ASN A 64 -0.16 6.35 6.66
CA ASN A 64 0.24 5.69 5.42
C ASN A 64 1.35 4.65 5.61
N ILE A 65 2.26 4.83 6.57
CA ILE A 65 3.32 3.85 6.85
C ILE A 65 2.72 2.54 7.38
N PRO A 66 1.82 2.53 8.40
CA PRO A 66 1.20 1.29 8.85
C PRO A 66 0.41 0.58 7.76
N PHE A 67 -0.29 1.33 6.90
CA PHE A 67 -0.98 0.77 5.74
C PHE A 67 -0.02 0.06 4.78
N LEU A 68 1.11 0.69 4.44
CA LEU A 68 2.12 0.11 3.56
C LEU A 68 2.78 -1.13 4.15
N LEU A 69 3.14 -1.07 5.44
CA LEU A 69 3.71 -2.22 6.14
C LEU A 69 2.72 -3.39 6.15
N ASN A 70 1.45 -3.14 6.46
CA ASN A 70 0.41 -4.18 6.38
C ASN A 70 0.28 -4.73 4.95
N ALA A 71 0.33 -3.88 3.93
CA ALA A 71 0.22 -4.32 2.54
C ALA A 71 1.40 -5.22 2.11
N LEU A 72 2.62 -4.91 2.57
CA LEU A 72 3.80 -5.76 2.38
C LEU A 72 3.66 -7.09 3.14
N ASP A 73 3.22 -7.03 4.39
CA ASP A 73 2.99 -8.22 5.23
C ASP A 73 1.97 -9.17 4.56
N ILE A 74 0.86 -8.66 4.00
CA ILE A 74 -0.11 -9.44 3.22
C ILE A 74 0.54 -10.05 1.97
N SER A 75 1.35 -9.27 1.26
CA SER A 75 2.04 -9.74 0.06
C SER A 75 3.05 -10.85 0.36
N GLY A 76 3.68 -10.82 1.55
CA GLY A 76 4.57 -11.88 2.04
C GLY A 76 3.83 -13.10 2.60
N GLY A 77 2.56 -12.93 2.98
CA GLY A 77 1.74 -13.97 3.60
C GLY A 77 1.80 -14.04 5.11
N ASP A 78 2.38 -13.02 5.72
CA ASP A 78 2.38 -12.86 7.16
C ASP A 78 1.11 -12.13 7.61
N THR A 79 0.05 -12.88 7.84
CA THR A 79 -1.22 -12.33 8.35
C THR A 79 -1.23 -12.09 9.86
N ASP A 80 -0.33 -12.73 10.61
CA ASP A 80 -0.31 -12.69 12.08
C ASP A 80 0.06 -11.31 12.62
N LEU A 81 1.03 -10.63 11.98
CA LEU A 81 1.46 -9.28 12.36
C LEU A 81 0.37 -8.23 12.13
N ILE A 82 -0.49 -8.44 11.13
CA ILE A 82 -1.62 -7.57 10.79
C ILE A 82 -2.65 -7.58 11.90
N GLN A 83 -2.97 -8.77 12.44
CA GLN A 83 -3.95 -8.90 13.51
C GLN A 83 -3.50 -8.18 14.79
N ILE A 84 -2.19 -8.16 15.07
CA ILE A 84 -1.60 -7.44 16.21
C ILE A 84 -1.63 -5.92 15.96
N ARG A 85 -1.27 -5.46 14.76
CA ARG A 85 -1.24 -4.03 14.41
C ARG A 85 -2.65 -3.43 14.29
N GLY A 86 -3.63 -4.20 13.80
CA GLY A 86 -5.04 -3.82 13.75
C GLY A 86 -5.66 -3.57 15.13
N LYS A 87 -5.23 -4.31 16.16
CA LYS A 87 -5.65 -4.05 17.55
C LYS A 87 -5.08 -2.76 18.15
N LYS A 88 -3.96 -2.27 17.61
CA LYS A 88 -3.31 -0.99 18.03
C LYS A 88 -3.74 0.21 17.21
N SER A 89 -4.32 0.00 16.02
CA SER A 89 -4.81 1.10 15.18
C SER A 89 -6.06 1.67 15.83
N ALA A 90 -5.85 2.61 16.74
CA ALA A 90 -6.89 3.40 17.33
C ALA A 90 -7.67 4.06 16.19
N PHE A 91 -8.99 3.89 16.20
CA PHE A 91 -9.87 4.79 15.47
C PHE A 91 -9.46 6.21 15.89
N LEU A 92 -8.74 6.92 15.03
CA LEU A 92 -8.51 8.35 15.16
C LEU A 92 -9.89 8.98 15.05
N ARG A 93 -10.57 9.13 16.18
CA ARG A 93 -11.77 9.95 16.27
C ARG A 93 -11.33 11.33 15.83
N LEU A 94 -11.96 11.84 14.78
CA LEU A 94 -11.81 13.23 14.39
C LEU A 94 -12.00 14.07 15.64
N ASN A 95 -10.97 14.83 16.02
CA ASN A 95 -11.10 15.79 17.10
C ASN A 95 -12.18 16.79 16.65
N PRO A 96 -13.16 17.12 17.52
CA PRO A 96 -14.14 18.14 17.18
C PRO A 96 -13.40 19.45 16.87
N PHE A 97 -13.81 20.15 15.81
CA PHE A 97 -13.27 21.44 15.45
C PHE A 97 -13.30 22.38 16.66
N SER A 98 -12.20 23.09 16.90
CA SER A 98 -12.19 24.18 17.86
C SER A 98 -13.12 25.30 17.41
N ASP A 99 -13.59 26.13 18.35
CA ASP A 99 -14.52 27.22 18.02
C ASP A 99 -13.91 28.28 17.06
N ALA A 100 -12.58 28.35 17.00
CA ALA A 100 -11.87 29.16 16.01
C ALA A 100 -11.95 28.58 14.60
N GLU A 101 -11.85 27.25 14.46
CA GLU A 101 -11.90 26.54 13.17
C GLU A 101 -13.31 26.50 12.59
N LYS A 102 -14.35 26.40 13.44
CA LYS A 102 -15.77 26.49 13.02
C LYS A 102 -16.13 27.81 12.35
N LYS A 103 -15.36 28.88 12.61
CA LYS A 103 -15.61 30.21 12.03
C LYS A 103 -15.34 30.27 10.52
N TYR A 104 -14.55 29.34 9.99
CA TYR A 104 -14.11 29.32 8.59
C TYR A 104 -14.77 28.21 7.75
N SER A 105 -15.59 27.34 8.35
CA SER A 105 -16.19 26.18 7.70
C SER A 105 -17.62 26.39 7.18
N VAL A 106 -18.04 27.65 6.95
CA VAL A 106 -19.29 27.96 6.25
C VAL A 106 -18.99 28.23 4.78
N PHE A 107 -19.00 27.17 3.96
CA PHE A 107 -19.31 27.20 2.52
C PHE A 107 -19.95 25.87 2.13
#